data_AF-S4R5E3-F1
#
_entry.id   AF-S4R5E3-F1
#
_cell.length_a   1.000
_cell.length_b   1.000
_cell.length_c   1.000
_cell.angle_alpha   90.00
_cell.angle_beta   90.00
_cell.angle_gamma   90.00
#
_symmetry.space_group_name_H-M   'P 1'
#
loop_
_entity.id
_entity.type
_entity.pdbx_description
1 polymer ?
#
loop_
_entity_poly.entity_id
_entity_poly.type
_entity_poly.pdbx_seq_one_letter_code
_entity_poly.pdbx_strand_id
1 'polypeptide(L)'
;MVGRLCGGQQRPVQHNVTSLDPASPGFSQVGPAERLDPSDAAFVDAIHTDGDNFGLRQPVGHVDFYVNGGDDQPGCGGFDHHAGYQSMICDHMRAVRLWLSSLRSPCELRAFPCDSVAALAAGRCLECRTERTASCPRLGL
;
A
#
# COMPACT_ATOMS: atom_id res chain seq x y z
N MET A 1 15.33 9.99 -10.94
CA MET A 1 15.70 8.60 -10.61
C MET A 1 17.13 8.58 -10.11
N VAL A 2 17.36 8.17 -8.86
CA VAL A 2 18.72 7.95 -8.34
C VAL A 2 18.97 6.45 -8.35
N GLY A 3 19.95 6.01 -9.14
CA GLY A 3 20.36 4.61 -9.23
C GLY A 3 21.83 4.46 -8.85
N ARG A 4 22.18 3.35 -8.19
CA ARG A 4 23.56 2.96 -7.91
C ARG A 4 23.98 1.93 -8.95
N LEU A 5 24.99 2.26 -9.77
CA LEU A 5 25.61 1.29 -10.68
C LEU A 5 26.65 0.48 -9.90
N CYS A 6 26.33 -0.79 -9.61
CA CYS A 6 27.31 -1.77 -9.17
C CYS A 6 27.74 -2.58 -10.41
N GLY A 7 29.03 -2.55 -10.75
CA GLY A 7 29.56 -3.11 -11.99
C GLY A 7 29.29 -4.61 -12.17
N GLY A 8 28.74 -4.98 -13.33
CA GLY A 8 28.60 -6.36 -13.77
C GLY A 8 27.26 -6.65 -14.48
N GLN A 9 27.32 -6.80 -15.80
CA GLN A 9 26.29 -7.30 -16.73
C GLN A 9 24.91 -6.61 -16.65
N GLN A 10 24.58 -5.86 -17.71
CA GLN A 10 23.24 -5.29 -17.93
C GLN A 10 22.21 -6.42 -18.13
N ARG A 11 21.72 -6.99 -17.03
CA ARG A 11 20.40 -7.64 -17.02
C ARG A 11 19.37 -6.54 -17.23
N PRO A 12 18.30 -6.74 -18.02
CA PRO A 12 17.20 -5.80 -18.04
C PRO A 12 16.72 -5.60 -16.61
N VAL A 13 16.88 -4.39 -16.08
CA VAL A 13 16.41 -4.04 -14.75
C VAL A 13 14.90 -3.98 -14.87
N GLN A 14 14.20 -5.03 -14.43
CA GLN A 14 12.77 -4.91 -14.15
C GLN A 14 12.64 -3.97 -12.96
N HIS A 15 12.10 -2.79 -13.20
CA HIS A 15 11.83 -1.83 -12.15
C HIS A 15 10.51 -2.18 -11.48
N ASN A 16 10.52 -2.19 -10.15
CA ASN A 16 9.34 -2.30 -9.32
C ASN A 16 9.05 -0.93 -8.71
N VAL A 17 7.78 -0.60 -8.52
CA VAL A 17 7.34 0.63 -7.86
C VAL A 17 6.56 0.25 -6.61
N THR A 18 6.95 0.82 -5.47
CA THR A 18 6.16 0.75 -4.24
C THR A 18 5.53 2.11 -3.97
N SER A 19 4.19 2.14 -3.96
CA SER A 19 3.39 3.32 -3.64
C SER A 19 3.09 3.36 -2.15
N LEU A 20 3.41 4.49 -1.52
CA LEU A 20 3.20 4.71 -0.09
C LEU A 20 2.08 5.73 0.07
N ASP A 21 0.86 5.23 0.20
CA ASP A 21 -0.40 5.98 0.29
C ASP A 21 -0.54 7.05 -0.81
N PRO A 22 -0.79 6.63 -2.07
CA PRO A 22 -0.82 7.54 -3.21
C PRO A 22 -1.83 8.67 -2.99
N ALA A 23 -1.49 9.91 -3.32
CA ALA A 23 -2.37 11.05 -3.06
C ALA A 23 -3.68 10.97 -3.87
N SER A 24 -4.82 11.23 -3.22
CA SER A 24 -6.14 11.39 -3.84
C SER A 24 -6.38 12.77 -4.45
N PRO A 25 -6.02 13.90 -3.77
CA PRO A 25 -6.22 15.23 -4.33
C PRO A 25 -5.53 15.40 -5.69
N GLY A 26 -6.33 15.69 -6.71
CA GLY A 26 -5.84 15.84 -8.10
C GLY A 26 -5.72 14.55 -8.90
N PHE A 27 -5.88 13.37 -8.29
CA PHE A 27 -5.69 12.07 -8.95
C PHE A 27 -6.91 11.14 -8.88
N SER A 28 -7.89 11.40 -8.00
CA SER A 28 -9.04 10.49 -7.82
C SER A 28 -10.07 10.48 -8.95
N GLN A 29 -10.03 11.49 -9.83
CA GLN A 29 -10.97 11.65 -10.94
C GLN A 29 -10.27 11.56 -12.32
N VAL A 30 -8.98 11.25 -12.34
CA VAL A 30 -8.20 11.17 -13.59
C VAL A 30 -8.02 9.72 -14.03
N GLY A 31 -7.75 9.53 -15.32
CA GLY A 31 -7.57 8.20 -15.90
C GLY A 31 -6.20 7.59 -15.55
N PRO A 32 -6.01 6.28 -15.82
CA PRO A 32 -4.74 5.58 -15.60
C PRO A 32 -3.50 6.22 -16.24
N ALA A 33 -3.67 7.00 -17.31
CA ALA A 33 -2.57 7.71 -17.96
C ALA A 33 -2.05 8.92 -17.15
N GLU A 34 -2.79 9.37 -16.14
CA GLU A 34 -2.52 10.60 -15.38
C GLU A 34 -2.29 10.34 -13.89
N ARG A 35 -2.29 9.07 -13.47
CA ARG A 35 -2.01 8.63 -12.09
C ARG A 35 -1.18 7.35 -12.13
N LEU A 36 -0.71 6.91 -10.96
CA LEU A 36 -0.06 5.61 -10.85
C LEU A 36 -0.99 4.49 -11.32
N ASP A 37 -0.47 3.60 -12.14
CA ASP A 37 -1.16 2.45 -12.71
C ASP A 37 -0.23 1.22 -12.74
N PRO A 38 -0.75 -0.03 -12.70
CA PRO A 38 0.09 -1.22 -12.78
C PRO A 38 0.96 -1.26 -14.03
N SER A 39 0.56 -0.64 -15.14
CA SER A 39 1.34 -0.60 -16.38
C SER A 39 2.62 0.24 -16.31
N ASP A 40 2.81 1.05 -15.27
CA ASP A 40 3.99 1.92 -15.11
C ASP A 40 5.28 1.16 -14.76
N ALA A 41 5.16 -0.09 -14.30
CA ALA A 41 6.30 -0.90 -13.88
C ALA A 41 6.10 -2.40 -14.14
N ALA A 42 7.18 -3.17 -14.04
CA ALA A 42 7.09 -4.64 -14.13
C ALA A 42 6.26 -5.22 -12.98
N PHE A 43 6.30 -4.55 -11.83
CA PHE A 43 5.46 -4.83 -10.68
C PHE A 43 5.23 -3.54 -9.89
N VAL A 44 4.00 -3.36 -9.41
CA VAL A 44 3.58 -2.20 -8.62
C VAL A 44 2.87 -2.75 -7.39
N ASP A 45 3.35 -2.42 -6.21
CA ASP A 45 2.63 -2.65 -4.97
C ASP A 45 2.26 -1.32 -4.32
N ALA A 46 1.05 -1.24 -3.76
CA ALA A 46 0.55 -0.03 -3.15
C ALA A 46 0.11 -0.28 -1.72
N ILE A 47 0.46 0.62 -0.82
CA ILE A 47 0.06 0.58 0.59
C ILE A 47 -0.93 1.72 0.81
N HIS A 48 -2.15 1.38 1.23
CA HIS A 48 -3.21 2.34 1.51
C HIS A 48 -3.42 2.43 3.02
N THR A 49 -3.35 3.65 3.56
CA THR A 49 -3.47 3.93 4.99
C THR A 49 -4.24 5.21 5.32
N ASP A 50 -4.74 5.97 4.34
CA ASP A 50 -5.59 7.15 4.54
C ASP A 50 -6.57 7.36 3.36
N GLY A 51 -7.20 6.28 2.89
CA GLY A 51 -8.01 6.25 1.67
C GLY A 51 -9.28 7.11 1.70
N ASP A 52 -9.70 7.60 2.86
CA ASP A 52 -10.84 8.48 3.07
C ASP A 52 -10.46 9.96 3.24
N ASN A 53 -9.17 10.30 3.32
CA ASN A 53 -8.68 11.68 3.36
C ASN A 53 -7.62 11.98 2.27
N PHE A 54 -6.32 11.93 2.57
CA PHE A 54 -5.25 12.30 1.63
C PHE A 54 -4.89 11.18 0.65
N GLY A 55 -5.07 9.94 1.05
CA GLY A 55 -4.77 8.75 0.26
C GLY A 55 -5.86 8.42 -0.75
N LEU A 56 -5.47 7.83 -1.86
CA LEU A 56 -6.35 7.33 -2.91
C LEU A 56 -6.80 5.92 -2.53
N ARG A 57 -8.11 5.71 -2.38
CA ARG A 57 -8.67 4.38 -2.08
C ARG A 57 -8.69 3.42 -3.27
N GLN A 58 -8.74 3.97 -4.48
CA GLN A 58 -8.80 3.20 -5.72
C GLN A 58 -7.50 2.39 -5.87
N PRO A 59 -7.57 1.14 -6.36
CA PRO A 59 -6.38 0.35 -6.59
C PRO A 59 -5.53 0.97 -7.70
N VAL A 60 -4.22 0.98 -7.48
CA VAL A 60 -3.21 1.52 -8.40
C VAL A 60 -2.10 0.52 -8.69
N GLY A 61 -2.06 -0.61 -7.96
CA GLY A 61 -1.02 -1.61 -8.05
C GLY A 61 -1.47 -2.93 -8.68
N HIS A 62 -0.49 -3.81 -8.91
CA HIS A 62 -0.73 -5.23 -9.10
C HIS A 62 -1.19 -5.88 -7.79
N VAL A 63 -0.72 -5.34 -6.65
CA VAL A 63 -1.14 -5.71 -5.31
C VAL A 63 -1.37 -4.44 -4.49
N ASP A 64 -2.57 -4.30 -3.93
CA ASP A 64 -2.96 -3.17 -3.09
C ASP A 64 -3.21 -3.65 -1.65
N PHE A 65 -2.40 -3.16 -0.72
CA PHE A 65 -2.44 -3.48 0.71
C PHE A 65 -3.26 -2.43 1.46
N TYR A 66 -4.47 -2.80 1.88
CA TYR A 66 -5.35 -1.95 2.69
C TYR A 66 -5.11 -2.22 4.18
N VAL A 67 -4.13 -1.54 4.77
CA VAL A 67 -3.68 -1.84 6.13
C VAL A 67 -4.71 -1.32 7.14
N ASN A 68 -5.14 -2.20 8.05
CA ASN A 68 -6.23 -1.92 9.00
C ASN A 68 -7.55 -1.47 8.32
N GLY A 69 -7.75 -1.84 7.05
CA GLY A 69 -8.90 -1.39 6.26
C GLY A 69 -8.60 -0.26 5.27
N GLY A 70 -7.43 0.35 5.39
CA GLY A 70 -6.90 1.33 4.44
C GLY A 70 -7.36 2.77 4.65
N ASP A 71 -8.16 3.02 5.69
CA ASP A 71 -8.65 4.34 6.10
C ASP A 71 -7.95 4.69 7.44
N ASP A 72 -8.65 4.76 8.56
CA ASP A 72 -8.07 5.12 9.86
C ASP A 72 -7.05 4.11 10.44
N GLN A 73 -5.90 4.60 10.90
CA GLN A 73 -4.83 3.78 11.46
C GLN A 73 -4.81 3.80 13.00
N PRO A 74 -4.62 2.64 13.65
CA PRO A 74 -4.51 2.56 15.10
C PRO A 74 -3.40 3.45 15.66
N GLY A 75 -3.75 4.31 16.63
CA GLY A 75 -2.81 5.24 17.28
C GLY A 75 -2.67 6.61 16.62
N CYS A 76 -3.46 6.92 15.58
CA CYS A 76 -3.49 8.25 14.95
C CYS A 76 -4.58 9.19 15.49
N GLY A 77 -5.25 8.82 16.59
CA GLY A 77 -6.16 9.69 17.33
C GLY A 77 -7.66 9.50 17.04
N GLY A 78 -8.03 8.75 15.99
CA GLY A 78 -9.44 8.48 15.65
C GLY A 78 -10.29 9.75 15.47
N PHE A 79 -11.63 9.59 15.37
CA PHE A 79 -12.61 10.68 15.23
C PHE A 79 -12.72 11.63 16.44
N ASP A 80 -11.69 11.74 17.29
CA ASP A 80 -11.65 12.82 18.27
C ASP A 80 -11.57 14.13 17.47
N HIS A 81 -12.66 14.90 17.46
CA HIS A 81 -12.87 16.08 16.63
C HIS A 81 -11.82 17.20 16.84
N HIS A 82 -10.89 17.01 17.77
CA HIS A 82 -9.74 17.87 18.06
C HIS A 82 -8.44 17.44 17.35
N ALA A 83 -8.36 16.24 16.78
CA ALA A 83 -7.16 15.72 16.11
C ALA A 83 -7.02 16.21 14.65
N GLY A 84 -8.15 16.42 13.95
CA GLY A 84 -8.24 17.10 12.65
C GLY A 84 -7.14 16.73 11.65
N TYR A 85 -6.39 17.73 11.17
CA TYR A 85 -5.34 17.53 10.16
C TYR A 85 -4.17 16.64 10.62
N GLN A 86 -3.94 16.52 11.94
CA GLN A 86 -2.85 15.70 12.49
C GLN A 86 -3.16 14.21 12.43
N SER A 87 -4.43 13.82 12.57
CA SER A 87 -4.81 12.41 12.39
C SER A 87 -4.60 12.00 10.93
N MET A 88 -5.13 12.79 9.98
CA MET A 88 -4.95 12.55 8.53
C MET A 88 -3.45 12.43 8.15
N ILE A 89 -2.59 13.33 8.63
CA ILE A 89 -1.14 13.22 8.40
C ILE A 89 -0.57 11.94 9.04
N CYS A 90 -1.01 11.57 10.23
CA CYS A 90 -0.55 10.37 10.91
C CYS A 90 -0.93 9.11 10.14
N ASP A 91 -2.18 9.03 9.68
CA ASP A 91 -2.74 7.96 8.86
C ASP A 91 -1.99 7.85 7.53
N HIS A 92 -1.85 8.97 6.81
CA HIS A 92 -1.11 9.04 5.54
C HIS A 92 0.36 8.60 5.69
N MET A 93 1.04 9.08 6.73
CA MET A 93 2.43 8.70 7.02
C MET A 93 2.59 7.27 7.56
N ARG A 94 1.51 6.55 7.87
CA ARG A 94 1.58 5.15 8.31
C ARG A 94 2.16 4.25 7.22
N ALA A 95 1.83 4.46 5.95
CA ALA A 95 2.40 3.70 4.84
C ALA A 95 3.94 3.75 4.83
N VAL A 96 4.52 4.95 5.00
CA VAL A 96 5.98 5.14 5.10
C VAL A 96 6.56 4.38 6.29
N ARG A 97 5.92 4.47 7.46
CA ARG A 97 6.40 3.78 8.67
C ARG A 97 6.36 2.27 8.54
N LEU A 98 5.30 1.72 7.95
CA LEU A 98 5.15 0.28 7.70
C LEU A 98 6.18 -0.22 6.70
N TRP A 99 6.37 0.51 5.59
CA TRP A 99 7.38 0.16 4.60
C TRP A 99 8.79 0.18 5.22
N LEU A 100 9.15 1.22 5.98
CA LEU A 100 10.43 1.24 6.70
C LEU A 100 10.57 0.12 7.72
N SER A 101 9.48 -0.27 8.40
CA SER A 101 9.48 -1.40 9.33
C SER A 101 9.73 -2.73 8.63
N SER A 102 9.20 -2.93 7.41
CA SER A 102 9.42 -4.15 6.63
C SER A 102 10.92 -4.41 6.36
N LEU A 103 11.72 -3.35 6.25
CA LEU A 103 13.16 -3.42 5.99
C LEU A 103 13.99 -3.80 7.21
N ARG A 104 13.49 -3.47 8.41
CA ARG A 104 14.27 -3.48 9.66
C ARG A 104 13.82 -4.56 10.63
N SER A 105 12.58 -5.00 10.51
CA SER A 105 11.97 -5.96 11.42
C SER A 105 12.21 -7.40 10.96
N PRO A 106 12.51 -8.34 11.86
CA PRO A 106 12.50 -9.76 11.54
C PRO A 106 11.06 -10.32 11.37
N CYS A 107 10.04 -9.56 11.79
CA CYS A 107 8.64 -9.96 11.67
C CYS A 107 8.08 -9.55 10.32
N GLU A 108 7.62 -10.53 9.54
CA GLU A 108 7.00 -10.30 8.23
C GLU A 108 5.62 -9.62 8.39
N LEU A 109 5.38 -8.58 7.59
CA LEU A 109 4.06 -7.98 7.44
C LEU A 109 3.29 -8.76 6.36
N ARG A 110 2.52 -9.76 6.79
CA ARG A 110 1.70 -10.60 5.88
C ARG A 110 0.32 -10.01 5.68
N ALA A 111 -0.16 -10.06 4.44
CA ALA A 111 -1.52 -9.71 4.07
C ALA A 111 -2.29 -10.93 3.57
N PHE A 112 -3.61 -10.86 3.68
CA PHE A 112 -4.51 -11.89 3.20
C PHE A 112 -5.35 -11.34 2.03
N PRO A 113 -5.37 -12.03 0.88
CA PRO A 113 -6.23 -11.65 -0.22
C PRO A 113 -7.70 -11.71 0.22
N CYS A 114 -8.46 -10.66 -0.09
CA CYS A 114 -9.86 -10.59 0.29
C CYS A 114 -10.62 -9.64 -0.64
N ASP A 115 -11.91 -9.93 -0.88
CA ASP A 115 -12.75 -9.10 -1.75
C ASP A 115 -13.21 -7.80 -1.07
N SER A 116 -13.14 -7.72 0.26
CA SER A 116 -13.49 -6.50 1.01
C SER A 116 -12.91 -6.50 2.41
N VAL A 117 -12.69 -5.29 2.95
CA VAL A 117 -12.30 -5.07 4.35
C VAL A 117 -13.32 -5.69 5.31
N ALA A 118 -14.62 -5.60 5.00
CA ALA A 118 -15.68 -6.18 5.83
C ALA A 118 -15.59 -7.73 5.90
N ALA A 119 -15.20 -8.39 4.81
CA ALA A 119 -14.98 -9.83 4.81
C ALA A 119 -13.73 -10.23 5.60
N LEU A 120 -12.66 -9.43 5.52
CA LEU A 120 -11.47 -9.63 6.34
C LEU A 120 -11.78 -9.45 7.83
N ALA A 121 -12.49 -8.39 8.21
CA ALA A 121 -12.89 -8.11 9.59
C ALA A 121 -13.80 -9.21 10.18
N ALA A 122 -14.61 -9.85 9.33
CA ALA A 122 -15.45 -10.99 9.72
C ALA A 122 -14.70 -12.34 9.74
N GLY A 123 -13.37 -12.36 9.52
CA GLY A 123 -12.55 -13.57 9.55
C GLY A 123 -12.76 -14.51 8.36
N ARG A 124 -13.30 -14.02 7.23
CA ARG A 124 -13.59 -14.86 6.05
C ARG A 124 -12.40 -15.04 5.10
N CYS A 125 -11.34 -14.28 5.28
CA CYS A 125 -10.17 -14.25 4.40
C CYS A 125 -8.89 -14.48 5.20
N LEU A 126 -8.78 -15.65 5.85
CA LEU A 126 -7.61 -16.01 6.67
C LEU A 126 -6.69 -17.02 5.97
N GLU A 127 -6.98 -17.34 4.72
CA GLU A 127 -6.20 -18.26 3.90
C GLU A 127 -5.32 -17.49 2.92
N CYS A 128 -4.07 -17.92 2.80
CA CYS A 128 -3.10 -17.33 1.90
C CYS A 128 -3.30 -17.77 0.45
N ARG A 129 -3.75 -19.01 0.27
CA ARG A 129 -3.86 -19.64 -1.04
C ARG A 129 -5.24 -19.38 -1.60
N THR A 130 -5.28 -18.67 -2.71
CA THR A 130 -6.51 -18.44 -3.48
C THR A 130 -6.25 -18.82 -4.94
N GLU A 131 -7.27 -18.78 -5.79
CA GLU A 131 -7.09 -18.92 -7.25
C GLU A 131 -6.08 -17.90 -7.82
N ARG A 132 -5.87 -16.77 -7.14
CA ARG A 132 -5.00 -15.67 -7.59
C ARG A 132 -3.64 -15.63 -6.89
N THR A 133 -3.46 -16.32 -5.77
CA THR A 133 -2.25 -16.25 -4.94
C THR A 133 -1.84 -17.61 -4.41
N ALA A 134 -0.58 -18.00 -4.63
CA ALA A 134 -0.04 -19.26 -4.10
C ALA A 134 0.40 -19.18 -2.62
N SER A 135 0.70 -17.98 -2.13
CA SER A 135 1.12 -17.67 -0.76
C SER A 135 0.64 -16.28 -0.35
N CYS A 136 0.70 -15.98 0.96
CA CYS A 136 0.31 -14.66 1.47
C CYS A 136 1.29 -13.61 0.93
N PRO A 137 0.80 -12.54 0.30
CA PRO A 137 1.64 -11.40 -0.05
C PRO A 137 2.27 -10.80 1.20
N ARG A 138 3.54 -10.38 1.07
CA ARG A 138 4.25 -9.62 2.09
C ARG A 138 4.24 -8.16 1.69
N LEU A 139 3.94 -7.28 2.64
CA LEU A 139 4.07 -5.84 2.47
C LEU A 139 5.54 -5.44 2.64
N GLY A 140 6.08 -4.73 1.65
CA GLY A 140 7.49 -4.31 1.62
C GLY A 140 8.44 -5.37 1.06
N LEU A 141 9.72 -5.31 1.44
CA LEU A 141 10.77 -6.23 0.95
C LEU A 141 10.83 -7.57 1.69
#